data_AF-C0DAL8-F1
#
_entry.id   AF-C0DAL8-F1
#
_cell.length_a   1.000
_cell.length_b   1.000
_cell.length_c   1.000
_cell.angle_alpha   90.00
_cell.angle_beta   90.00
_cell.angle_gamma   90.00
#
_symmetry.space_group_name_H-M   'P 1'
#
loop_
_entity.id
_entity.type
_entity.pdbx_description
1 polymer ?
#
loop_
_entity_poly.entity_id
_entity_poly.type
_entity_poly.pdbx_seq_one_letter_code
_entity_poly.pdbx_strand_id
1 'polypeptide(L)' 'MVDMKRIFIPLWKALKDAREMYDYPTDWGMMACYDVENMGFCKDGKTKWYHFTSVDGVPAYTLKY' A
#
# COMPACT_ATOMS: atom_id res chain seq x y z
N MET A 1 -21.75 2.27 9.43
CA MET A 1 -20.61 1.92 8.55
C MET A 1 -19.92 0.74 9.19
N VAL A 2 -19.79 -0.39 8.50
CA VAL A 2 -19.02 -1.52 9.03
C VAL A 2 -17.55 -1.10 8.94
N ASP A 3 -16.83 -1.07 10.06
CA ASP A 3 -15.38 -0.88 10.04
C ASP A 3 -14.76 -2.04 9.26
N MET A 4 -14.47 -1.80 7.98
CA MET A 4 -13.80 -2.80 7.15
C MET A 4 -12.35 -2.91 7.61
N LYS A 5 -12.03 -4.08 8.17
CA LYS A 5 -10.67 -4.40 8.61
C LYS A 5 -9.72 -4.38 7.41
N ARG A 6 -8.67 -3.56 7.48
CA ARG A 6 -7.61 -3.52 6.45
C ARG A 6 -6.85 -4.84 6.43
N ILE A 7 -6.59 -5.36 5.23
CA ILE A 7 -5.74 -6.54 5.02
C ILE A 7 -4.27 -6.13 4.86
N PHE A 8 -3.36 -6.98 5.32
CA PHE A 8 -1.94 -6.77 5.05
C PHE A 8 -1.58 -7.26 3.66
N ILE A 9 -0.92 -6.41 2.87
CA ILE A 9 -0.32 -6.78 1.59
C ILE A 9 1.18 -6.43 1.66
N PRO A 10 2.10 -7.39 1.46
CA PRO A 10 3.52 -7.10 1.39
C PRO A 10 3.84 -6.07 0.31
N LEU A 11 4.80 -5.17 0.57
CA LEU A 11 5.12 -4.06 -0.34
C LEU A 11 5.40 -4.52 -1.77
N TRP A 12 6.21 -5.56 -1.93
CA TRP A 12 6.55 -6.11 -3.24
C TRP A 12 5.31 -6.57 -4.01
N LYS A 13 4.32 -7.12 -3.31
CA LYS A 13 3.09 -7.63 -3.91
C LYS A 13 2.18 -6.48 -4.31
N ALA A 14 1.97 -5.49 -3.43
CA ALA A 14 1.19 -4.31 -3.77
C ALA A 14 1.78 -3.60 -5.00
N LEU A 15 3.09 -3.39 -5.05
CA LEU A 15 3.73 -2.77 -6.22
C LEU A 15 3.63 -3.65 -7.46
N LYS A 16 3.81 -4.97 -7.35
CA LYS A 16 3.62 -5.90 -8.47
C LYS A 16 2.20 -5.81 -9.03
N ASP A 17 1.19 -5.93 -8.16
CA ASP A 17 -0.21 -5.93 -8.55
C ASP A 17 -0.60 -4.59 -9.23
N ALA A 18 -0.15 -3.45 -8.71
CA ALA A 18 -0.38 -2.14 -9.35
C ALA A 18 0.29 -2.01 -10.73
N ARG A 19 1.50 -2.55 -10.89
CA ARG A 19 2.22 -2.54 -12.18
C ARG A 19 1.54 -3.42 -13.21
N GLU A 20 1.11 -4.62 -12.82
CA GLU A 20 0.38 -5.53 -13.70
C GLU A 20 -1.01 -4.98 -14.09
N MET A 21 -1.69 -4.26 -13.18
CA MET A 21 -3.02 -3.71 -13.43
C MET A 21 -3.01 -2.41 -14.24
N TYR A 22 -2.07 -1.50 -13.98
CA TYR A 22 -2.08 -0.14 -14.51
C TYR A 22 -0.86 0.24 -15.35
N ASP A 23 0.03 -0.72 -15.63
CA ASP A 23 1.26 -0.54 -16.43
C ASP A 23 2.21 0.53 -15.84
N TYR A 24 2.32 0.59 -14.51
CA TYR A 24 3.21 1.53 -13.84
C TYR A 24 4.69 1.16 -13.97
N PRO A 25 5.62 2.15 -14.01
CA PRO A 25 7.05 1.91 -14.00
C PRO A 25 7.56 1.11 -12.78
N THR A 26 8.67 0.39 -12.97
CA THR A 26 9.24 -0.49 -11.93
C THR A 26 10.02 0.26 -10.84
N ASP A 27 10.36 1.52 -11.07
CA ASP A 27 11.01 2.42 -10.12
C ASP A 27 10.01 3.21 -9.26
N TRP A 28 8.71 3.18 -9.61
CA TRP A 28 7.67 3.84 -8.83
C TRP A 28 7.39 3.09 -7.52
N GLY A 29 7.22 3.88 -6.45
CA GLY A 29 6.90 3.42 -5.10
C GLY A 29 5.42 3.63 -4.72
N MET A 30 5.06 3.32 -3.46
CA MET A 30 3.65 3.28 -3.02
C MET A 30 2.85 4.55 -3.33
N MET A 31 3.40 5.73 -3.07
CA MET A 31 2.68 6.99 -3.27
C MET A 31 2.51 7.38 -4.75
N ALA A 32 3.20 6.71 -5.67
CA ALA A 32 3.01 6.88 -7.10
C ALA A 32 2.05 5.82 -7.67
N CYS A 33 2.06 4.61 -7.10
CA CYS A 33 1.20 3.50 -7.56
C CYS A 33 -0.20 3.48 -6.93
N TYR A 34 -0.41 4.16 -5.80
CA TYR A 34 -1.67 4.15 -5.05
C TYR A 34 -2.00 5.53 -4.49
N ASP A 35 -3.30 5.83 -4.41
CA ASP A 35 -3.81 6.91 -3.58
C ASP A 35 -3.71 6.51 -2.11
N VAL A 36 -2.72 7.06 -1.41
CA VAL A 36 -2.43 6.72 -0.02
C VAL A 36 -3.35 7.53 0.89
N GLU A 37 -4.28 6.82 1.53
CA GLU A 37 -5.30 7.40 2.43
C GLU A 37 -4.69 7.94 3.73
N ASN A 38 -3.65 7.26 4.24
CA ASN A 38 -2.95 7.63 5.47
C ASN A 38 -1.57 6.96 5.50
N MET A 39 -0.60 7.57 6.20
CA MET A 39 0.73 6.99 6.38
C MET A 39 1.41 7.52 7.64
N GLY A 40 2.42 6.80 8.11
CA GLY A 40 3.22 7.22 9.24
C GLY A 40 4.39 6.27 9.50
N PHE A 41 4.94 6.36 10.71
CA PHE A 41 6.04 5.51 11.15
C PHE A 41 5.55 4.53 12.22
N CYS A 42 6.17 3.35 12.25
CA CYS A 42 6.06 2.40 13.34
C CYS A 42 6.85 2.91 14.56
N LYS A 43 6.74 2.20 15.69
CA LYS A 43 7.43 2.55 16.95
C LYS A 43 8.95 2.63 16.83
N ASP A 44 9.54 2.00 15.81
CA ASP A 44 10.97 2.04 15.54
C ASP A 44 11.46 3.36 14.90
N GLY A 45 10.53 4.25 14.50
CA GLY A 45 10.82 5.51 13.82
C GLY A 45 11.43 5.34 12.42
N LYS A 46 11.48 4.13 11.88
CA LYS A 46 12.11 3.81 10.58
C LYS A 46 11.12 3.17 9.63
N THR A 47 10.45 2.10 10.08
CA THR A 47 9.47 1.39 9.27
C THR A 47 8.26 2.27 9.03
N LYS A 48 7.96 2.57 7.76
CA LYS A 48 6.75 3.28 7.35
C LYS A 48 5.59 2.32 7.17
N TRP A 49 4.40 2.76 7.54
CA TRP A 49 3.15 2.10 7.17
C TRP A 49 2.36 2.98 6.20
N TYR A 50 1.64 2.35 5.28
CA TYR A 50 0.78 3.02 4.30
C TYR A 50 -0.60 2.35 4.30
N HIS A 51 -1.66 3.14 4.37
CA HIS A 51 -3.04 2.72 4.14
C HIS A 51 -3.47 3.12 2.73
N PHE A 52 -4.10 2.20 2.02
CA PHE A 52 -4.53 2.40 0.64
C PHE A 52 -5.66 1.42 0.30
N THR A 53 -6.36 1.66 -0.82
CA THR A 53 -7.28 0.69 -1.40
C THR A 53 -6.54 -0.16 -2.43
N SER A 54 -6.61 -1.50 -2.30
CA SER A 54 -5.94 -2.43 -3.22
C SER A 54 -6.53 -2.36 -4.64
N VAL A 55 -5.85 -2.99 -5.61
CA VAL A 55 -6.36 -3.10 -6.99
C VAL A 55 -7.72 -3.82 -7.07
N ASP A 56 -8.04 -4.64 -6.08
CA ASP A 56 -9.32 -5.36 -5.97
C ASP A 56 -10.39 -4.55 -5.21
N GLY A 57 -10.11 -3.30 -4.85
CA GLY A 57 -11.04 -2.43 -4.11
C GLY A 57 -11.13 -2.74 -2.62
N VAL A 58 -10.18 -3.49 -2.04
CA VAL A 58 -10.19 -3.86 -0.62
C VAL A 58 -9.27 -2.92 0.17
N PRO A 59 -9.70 -2.35 1.31
CA PRO A 59 -8.83 -1.58 2.18
C PRO A 59 -7.64 -2.42 2.63
N ALA A 60 -6.44 -1.90 2.43
CA ALA A 60 -5.20 -2.59 2.67
C ALA A 60 -4.20 -1.70 3.42
N TYR A 61 -3.17 -2.35 3.97
CA TYR A 61 -1.98 -1.67 4.45
C TYR A 61 -0.71 -2.44 4.09
N THR A 62 0.40 -1.71 3.99
CA THR A 62 1.74 -2.30 3.81
C THR A 62 2.76 -1.66 4.73
N LEU A 63 3.92 -2.31 4.85
CA LEU A 63 5.07 -1.86 5.64
C LEU A 63 6.30 -1.74 4.73
N LYS A 64 7.07 -0.68 4.93
CA LYS A 64 8.35 -0.42 4.25
C LYS A 64 9.40 -0.03 5.27
N TYR A 65 10.45 -0.84 5.42
CA TYR A 65 11.65 -0.46 6.18
C TYR A 65 12.44 0.61 5.42
#